data_AF-A0A2E4KJ68-F1
#
_entry.id   AF-A0A2E4KJ68-F1
#
_cell.length_a   1.000
_cell.length_b   1.000
_cell.length_c   1.000
_cell.angle_alpha   90.00
_cell.angle_beta   90.00
_cell.angle_gamma   90.00
#
_symmetry.space_group_name_H-M   'P 1'
#
loop_
_entity.id
_entity.type
_entity.pdbx_description
1 polymer ?
#
loop_
_entity_poly.entity_id
_entity_poly.type
_entity_poly.pdbx_seq_one_letter_code
_entity_poly.pdbx_strand_id
1 'polypeptide(L)' 'MGFCINCGQQLHDGTRFCRFCGNQQPGEQLLQRLRIEAQQIQAMRMQMQSQQPQGNPYQQRRW' A
#
# COMPACT_ATOMS: atom_id res chain seq x y z
N MET A 1 9.61 7.40 -11.78
CA MET A 1 10.90 7.53 -11.07
C MET A 1 10.81 6.75 -9.78
N GLY A 2 11.69 5.78 -9.58
CA GLY A 2 11.72 4.94 -8.38
C GLY A 2 12.93 5.26 -7.49
N PHE A 3 12.91 4.77 -6.25
CA PHE A 3 14.04 4.86 -5.33
C PHE A 3 14.53 3.46 -4.98
N CYS A 4 15.83 3.31 -4.77
CA CYS A 4 16.42 2.06 -4.34
C CYS A 4 15.89 1.66 -2.96
N ILE A 5 15.34 0.45 -2.83
CA ILE A 5 14.83 -0.08 -1.55
C ILE A 5 15.91 -0.28 -0.48
N ASN A 6 17.18 -0.26 -0.87
CA ASN A 6 18.31 -0.49 0.02
C ASN A 6 19.05 0.81 0.36
N CYS A 7 19.41 1.62 -0.65
CA CYS A 7 20.24 2.81 -0.45
C CYS A 7 19.50 4.14 -0.63
N GLY A 8 18.22 4.14 -1.01
CA GLY A 8 17.41 5.35 -1.17
C GLY A 8 17.78 6.24 -2.37
N GLN A 9 18.78 5.86 -3.17
CA GLN A 9 19.18 6.62 -4.36
C GLN A 9 18.10 6.57 -5.44
N GLN A 10 17.97 7.68 -6.18
CA GLN A 10 17.01 7.76 -7.28
C GLN A 10 17.46 6.87 -8.45
N LEU A 11 16.52 6.08 -8.96
CA LEU A 11 16.73 5.14 -10.05
C LEU A 11 15.72 5.41 -11.17
N HIS A 12 16.14 5.14 -12.40
CA HIS A 12 15.24 5.14 -13.55
C HIS A 12 14.25 3.97 -13.44
N ASP A 13 13.04 4.18 -13.94
CA ASP A 13 12.00 3.15 -13.94
C ASP A 13 12.47 1.90 -14.72
N GLY A 14 12.17 0.72 -14.20
CA GLY A 14 12.54 -0.56 -14.83
C GLY A 14 13.98 -1.03 -14.58
N THR A 15 14.78 -0.29 -13.81
CA THR A 15 16.15 -0.71 -13.47
C THR A 15 16.15 -1.98 -12.61
N ARG A 16 16.81 -3.06 -13.07
CA ARG A 16 16.92 -4.33 -12.31
C ARG A 16 17.97 -4.32 -11.22
N PHE A 17 19.00 -3.48 -11.32
CA PHE A 17 20.10 -3.41 -10.35
C PHE A 17 20.45 -1.96 -10.04
N CYS A 18 20.58 -1.63 -8.75
CA CYS A 18 20.98 -0.28 -8.36
C CYS A 18 22.42 -0.01 -8.79
N ARG A 19 22.65 1.03 -9.60
CA ARG A 19 24.00 1.45 -10.01
C ARG A 19 24.88 1.97 -8.86
N PHE A 20 24.27 2.31 -7.72
CA PHE A 20 24.96 2.89 -6.58
C PHE A 20 25.37 1.85 -5.54
N CYS A 21 24.48 0.91 -5.19
CA CYS A 21 24.76 -0.13 -4.18
C CYS A 21 24.82 -1.56 -4.72
N GLY A 22 24.56 -1.77 -6.02
CA GLY A 22 24.60 -3.10 -6.66
C GLY A 22 23.41 -4.01 -6.34
N ASN A 23 22.54 -3.64 -5.38
CA ASN A 23 21.41 -4.48 -5.01
C ASN A 23 20.37 -4.62 -6.13
N GLN A 24 19.86 -5.84 -6.29
CA GLN A 24 18.78 -6.14 -7.22
C GLN A 24 17.50 -5.42 -6.77
N GLN A 25 16.85 -4.75 -7.72
CA GLN A 25 15.57 -4.10 -7.53
C GLN A 25 14.44 -5.05 -7.89
N PRO A 26 13.29 -4.95 -7.20
CA PRO A 26 12.13 -5.75 -7.53
C PRO A 26 11.69 -5.50 -8.98
N GLY A 27 11.44 -6.58 -9.71
CA GLY A 27 10.97 -6.50 -11.10
C GLY A 27 9.57 -5.91 -11.21
N GLU A 28 9.22 -5.45 -12.41
CA GLU A 28 7.93 -4.83 -12.72
C GLU A 28 6.73 -5.72 -12.36
N GLN A 29 6.82 -7.02 -12.63
CA GLN A 29 5.76 -7.97 -12.31
C GLN A 29 5.44 -8.03 -10.82
N LEU A 30 6.47 -8.03 -9.97
CA LEU A 30 6.30 -8.04 -8.52
C LEU A 30 5.67 -6.71 -8.05
N LEU A 31 6.17 -5.59 -8.54
CA LEU A 31 5.62 -4.26 -8.25
C LEU A 31 4.14 -4.15 -8.66
N GLN A 32 3.78 -4.71 -9.81
CA GLN A 32 2.40 -4.72 -10.28
C GLN A 32 1.48 -5.55 -9.37
N ARG A 33 1.92 -6.74 -8.96
CA ARG A 33 1.16 -7.58 -8.01
C ARG A 33 0.95 -6.88 -6.68
N LEU A 34 1.99 -6.26 -6.13
CA LEU A 34 1.91 -5.50 -4.87
C LEU A 34 0.95 -4.32 -4.96
N ARG A 35 0.88 -3.63 -6.11
CA ARG A 35 -0.09 -2.53 -6.32
C ARG A 35 -1.53 -3.04 -6.31
N ILE A 36 -1.80 -4.15 -6.98
CA ILE A 36 -3.13 -4.75 -7.01
C ILE A 36 -3.56 -5.19 -5.60
N GLU A 37 -2.65 -5.82 -4.86
CA GLU A 37 -2.90 -6.23 -3.48
C GLU A 37 -3.20 -5.03 -2.57
N ALA A 38 -2.40 -3.96 -2.65
CA ALA A 38 -2.62 -2.74 -1.88
C ALA A 38 -4.00 -2.11 -2.16
N GLN A 39 -4.44 -2.11 -3.43
CA GLN A 39 -5.76 -1.62 -3.82
C GLN A 39 -6.89 -2.46 -3.22
N GLN A 40 -6.76 -3.79 -3.24
CA GLN A 40 -7.76 -4.69 -2.66
C GLN A 40 -7.91 -4.47 -1.15
N ILE A 41 -6.79 -4.32 -0.43
CA ILE A 41 -6.79 -4.06 1.02
C ILE A 41 -7.50 -2.73 1.34
N GLN A 42 -7.23 -1.68 0.54
CA GLN A 42 -7.88 -0.38 0.72
C GLN A 42 -9.39 -0.44 0.47
N ALA A 43 -9.82 -1.13 -0.59
CA ALA A 43 -11.23 -1.32 -0.91
C ALA A 43 -11.96 -2.08 0.21
N MET A 44 -11.36 -3.16 0.72
CA MET A 44 -11.92 -3.94 1.82
C MET A 44 -12.07 -3.11 3.10
N ARG A 45 -11.06 -2.28 3.42
CA ARG A 45 -11.12 -1.34 4.56
C ARG A 45 -12.23 -0.30 4.40
N MET A 46 -12.42 0.26 3.20
CA MET A 46 -13.51 1.20 2.94
C MET A 46 -14.89 0.56 3.09
N GLN A 47 -15.08 -0.66 2.59
CA GLN A 47 -16.34 -1.39 2.75
C GLN A 47 -16.66 -1.64 4.23
N MET A 48 -15.68 -2.09 5.01
CA MET A 48 -15.85 -2.28 6.47
C MET A 48 -16.18 -0.96 7.19
N GLN A 49 -15.61 0.17 6.77
CA GLN A 49 -15.91 1.47 7.38
C GLN A 49 -17.33 1.93 7.08
N SER A 50 -17.86 1.65 5.89
CA SER A 50 -19.25 1.97 5.53
C SER A 50 -20.29 1.15 6.27
N GLN A 51 -19.89 0.02 6.86
CA GLN A 51 -20.77 -0.89 7.59
C GLN A 51 -20.68 -0.74 9.12
N GLN A 52 -20.00 0.30 9.63
CA GLN A 52 -20.12 0.66 11.03
C GLN A 52 -21.53 1.19 11.30
N PRO A 53 -22.34 0.54 12.16
CA PRO A 53 -23.57 1.15 12.62
C PRO A 53 -23.20 2.41 13.41
N GLN A 54 -23.57 3.58 12.88
CA GLN A 54 -23.54 4.84 13.64
C GLN A 54 -24.62 4.78 14.72
N GLY A 55 -24.40 3.99 15.76
CA GLY A 55 -25.25 3.91 16.94
C GLY A 55 -24.52 4.54 18.11
N ASN A 56 -24.92 5.75 18.49
CA ASN A 56 -24.43 6.39 19.71
C ASN A 56 -24.77 5.51 20.93
N PRO A 57 -23.80 4.88 21.64
CA PRO A 57 -24.10 3.99 22.75
C PRO A 57 -24.74 4.72 23.94
N TYR A 58 -24.72 6.06 23.93
CA TYR A 58 -25.32 6.91 24.96
C TYR A 58 -26.81 7.25 24.70
N GLN A 59 -27.38 6.89 23.53
CA GLN A 59 -28.81 7.16 23.25
C GLN A 59 -29.77 6.07 23.77
N GLN A 60 -29.27 4.93 24.27
CA GLN A 60 -30.12 3.80 24.69
C GLN A 60 -30.59 3.85 26.16
N ARG A 61 -30.24 4.88 26.94
CA ARG A 61 -30.71 5.02 28.33
C ARG A 61 -31.56 6.27 28.49
N ARG A 62 -32.79 6.20 27.99
CA ARG A 62 -33.82 7.20 28.23
C ARG A 62 -35.11 6.50 28.64
N TRP A 63 -35.16 6.04 29.89
CA TRP A 63 -36.36 5.74 30.67
C TRP A 63 -35.99 5.86 32.15
#